data_AF-A0A9D8IXU2-F1
#
_entry.id   AF-A0A9D8IXU2-F1
#
_cell.length_a   1.000
_cell.length_b   1.000
_cell.length_c   1.000
_cell.angle_alpha   90.00
_cell.angle_beta   90.00
_cell.angle_gamma   90.00
#
_symmetry.space_group_name_H-M   'P 1'
#
loop_
_entity.id
_entity.type
_entity.pdbx_description
1 polymer ?
#
loop_
_entity_poly.entity_id
_entity_poly.type
_entity_poly.pdbx_seq_one_letter_code
_entity_poly.pdbx_strand_id
1 'polypeptide(L)'
;MMTYSIIYEKITDPSFPAGYYYAHIPALDITTHGAGIDGARNAAIDLVKLWIEEKMANGEPAPVESETLYSTIEVNDAVLRP
;
A
#
# COMPACT_ATOMS: atom_id res chain seq x y z
N MET A 1 -12.63 -10.90 -12.10
CA MET A 1 -12.19 -10.63 -10.73
C MET A 1 -10.74 -10.18 -10.82
N MET A 2 -10.43 -8.97 -10.36
CA MET A 2 -9.07 -8.44 -10.36
C MET A 2 -8.47 -8.63 -8.96
N THR A 3 -7.19 -8.93 -8.90
CA THR A 3 -6.44 -9.15 -7.65
C THR A 3 -5.27 -8.20 -7.65
N TYR A 4 -5.00 -7.57 -6.52
CA TYR A 4 -3.87 -6.67 -6.31
C TYR A 4 -3.04 -7.13 -5.12
N SER A 5 -1.73 -6.95 -5.21
CA SER A 5 -0.83 -7.24 -4.08
C SER A 5 -0.85 -6.09 -3.08
N ILE A 6 -0.66 -6.41 -1.79
CA ILE A 6 -0.58 -5.41 -0.73
C ILE A 6 0.72 -5.65 0.04
N ILE A 7 1.53 -4.59 0.18
CA ILE A 7 2.70 -4.55 1.05
C ILE A 7 2.30 -3.81 2.33
N TYR A 8 2.54 -4.44 3.48
CA TYR A 8 2.24 -3.85 4.79
C TYR A 8 3.50 -3.39 5.48
N GLU A 9 3.47 -2.18 6.04
CA GLU A 9 4.56 -1.63 6.84
C GLU A 9 4.00 -1.15 8.18
N LYS A 10 4.70 -1.47 9.27
CA LYS A 10 4.30 -0.99 10.59
C LYS A 10 4.59 0.51 10.70
N ILE A 11 3.60 1.29 11.09
CA ILE A 11 3.81 2.73 11.33
C ILE A 11 4.56 2.92 12.65
N THR A 12 5.70 3.61 12.59
CA THR A 12 6.50 4.00 13.77
C THR A 12 6.43 5.50 14.08
N ASP A 13 5.75 6.28 13.24
CA ASP A 13 5.50 7.70 13.47
C ASP A 13 4.68 7.90 14.75
N PRO A 14 5.18 8.66 15.75
CA PRO A 14 4.49 8.88 17.01
C PRO A 14 3.20 9.69 16.89
N SER A 15 2.95 10.36 15.76
CA SER A 15 1.67 11.05 15.47
C SER A 15 0.53 10.09 15.14
N PHE A 16 0.82 8.82 14.84
CA PHE A 16 -0.17 7.79 14.60
C PHE A 16 -0.48 6.99 15.88
N PRO A 17 -1.73 6.50 16.04
CA PRO A 17 -2.03 5.56 17.11
C PRO A 17 -1.17 4.29 16.98
N ALA A 18 -0.74 3.75 18.12
CA ALA A 18 0.03 2.52 18.15
C ALA A 18 -0.72 1.36 17.49
N GLY A 19 0.02 0.51 16.79
CA GLY A 19 -0.54 -0.68 16.14
C GLY A 19 -1.14 -0.43 14.75
N TYR A 20 -0.94 0.74 14.17
CA TYR A 20 -1.31 1.01 12.79
C TYR A 20 -0.28 0.48 11.79
N TYR A 21 -0.78 0.14 10.60
CA TYR A 21 0.01 -0.31 9.47
C TYR A 21 -0.36 0.51 8.24
N TYR A 22 0.66 0.88 7.44
CA TYR A 22 0.44 1.25 6.06
C TYR A 22 0.09 0.01 5.25
N ALA A 23 -0.80 0.18 4.26
CA ALA A 23 -1.10 -0.79 3.22
C ALA A 23 -0.85 -0.12 1.88
N HIS A 24 0.22 -0.53 1.21
CA HIS A 24 0.63 -0.03 -0.10
C HIS A 24 0.21 -1.03 -1.19
N ILE A 25 -0.35 -0.53 -2.29
CA ILE A 25 -0.76 -1.31 -3.46
C ILE A 25 0.10 -0.88 -4.65
N PRO A 26 1.21 -1.60 -4.93
CA PRO A 26 2.21 -1.16 -5.89
C PRO A 26 1.67 -0.92 -7.30
N ALA A 27 0.83 -1.82 -7.82
CA ALA A 27 0.29 -1.72 -9.17
C ALA A 27 -0.60 -0.49 -9.40
N LEU A 28 -1.09 0.14 -8.32
CA LEU A 28 -1.93 1.32 -8.37
C LEU A 28 -1.21 2.59 -7.89
N ASP A 29 0.00 2.46 -7.34
CA ASP A 29 0.77 3.54 -6.69
C ASP A 29 -0.04 4.31 -5.64
N ILE A 30 -0.78 3.57 -4.81
CA ILE A 30 -1.61 4.13 -3.73
C ILE A 30 -1.27 3.49 -2.39
N THR A 31 -1.44 4.27 -1.32
CA THR A 31 -1.18 3.83 0.05
C THR A 31 -2.29 4.34 0.96
N THR A 32 -2.71 3.48 1.89
CA THR A 32 -3.61 3.85 2.99
C THR A 32 -3.07 3.29 4.30
N HIS A 33 -3.81 3.44 5.40
CA HIS A 33 -3.44 2.90 6.70
C HIS A 33 -4.66 2.44 7.49
N GLY A 34 -4.42 1.57 8.47
CA GLY A 34 -5.45 1.15 9.39
C GLY A 34 -4.89 0.46 10.63
N ALA A 35 -5.75 0.27 11.63
CA ALA A 35 -5.40 -0.42 12.86
C ALA A 35 -5.20 -1.93 12.60
N GLY A 36 -4.01 -2.43 12.88
CA GLY A 36 -3.62 -3.82 12.59
C GLY A 36 -3.64 -4.16 11.10
N ILE A 37 -3.32 -5.41 10.78
CA ILE A 37 -3.32 -5.91 9.40
C ILE A 37 -4.73 -5.91 8.81
N ASP A 38 -5.74 -6.32 9.57
CA ASP A 38 -7.13 -6.39 9.08
C ASP A 38 -7.72 -5.00 8.81
N GLY A 39 -7.47 -4.03 9.69
CA GLY A 39 -7.92 -2.66 9.48
C GLY A 39 -7.25 -2.02 8.27
N ALA A 40 -5.94 -2.21 8.12
CA ALA A 40 -5.20 -1.73 6.94
C ALA A 40 -5.67 -2.41 5.64
N ARG A 41 -5.94 -3.72 5.67
CA ARG A 41 -6.51 -4.47 4.54
C ARG A 41 -7.89 -3.94 4.14
N ASN A 42 -8.77 -3.70 5.10
CA ASN A 42 -10.11 -3.18 4.82
C ASN A 42 -10.04 -1.78 4.21
N ALA A 43 -9.21 -0.90 4.77
CA ALA A 43 -8.95 0.42 4.20
C ALA A 43 -8.40 0.34 2.77
N ALA A 44 -7.51 -0.61 2.50
CA ALA A 44 -6.96 -0.84 1.15
C ALA A 44 -8.05 -1.29 0.16
N ILE A 45 -8.93 -2.20 0.57
CA ILE A 45 -10.06 -2.64 -0.26
C ILE A 45 -10.95 -1.45 -0.63
N ASP A 46 -11.29 -0.60 0.33
CA ASP A 46 -12.14 0.57 0.09
C ASP A 46 -11.47 1.59 -0.83
N LEU A 47 -10.17 1.85 -0.62
CA LEU A 47 -9.40 2.75 -1.48
C LEU A 47 -9.28 2.22 -2.91
N VAL A 48 -9.00 0.92 -3.10
CA VAL A 48 -8.91 0.29 -4.42
C VAL A 48 -10.23 0.41 -5.19
N LYS A 49 -11.36 0.19 -4.51
CA LYS A 49 -12.69 0.34 -5.14
C LYS A 49 -12.90 1.77 -5.63
N LEU A 50 -12.69 2.75 -4.75
CA LEU A 50 -12.85 4.17 -5.08
C LEU A 50 -11.96 4.58 -6.26
N TRP A 51 -10.70 4.14 -6.26
CA TRP A 51 -9.75 4.44 -7.32
C TRP A 51 -10.17 3.85 -8.67
N ILE A 52 -10.61 2.59 -8.70
CA ILE A 52 -11.10 1.94 -9.93
C ILE A 52 -12.37 2.63 -10.44
N GLU A 53 -13.30 2.96 -9.55
CA GLU A 53 -14.53 3.68 -9.90
C GLU A 53 -14.21 5.04 -10.54
N GLU A 54 -13.26 5.80 -9.99
CA GLU A 54 -12.80 7.08 -10.56
C GLU A 54 -12.19 6.91 -11.95
N LYS A 55 -11.30 5.92 -12.14
CA LYS A 55 -10.70 5.62 -13.45
C LYS A 55 -11.76 5.28 -14.49
N MET A 56 -12.71 4.40 -14.13
CA MET A 56 -13.81 4.02 -15.01
C MET A 56 -14.71 5.21 -15.36
N ALA A 57 -15.00 6.10 -14.40
CA ALA A 57 -15.79 7.30 -14.64
C ALA A 57 -15.12 8.27 -15.62
N ASN A 58 -13.78 8.32 -15.62
CA ASN A 58 -12.99 9.16 -16.52
C ASN A 58 -12.67 8.48 -17.88
N GLY A 59 -13.14 7.26 -18.10
CA GLY A 59 -12.82 6.48 -19.32
C GLY A 59 -11.36 6.02 -19.37
N GLU A 60 -10.67 6.00 -18.23
CA GLU A 60 -9.29 5.53 -18.10
C GLU A 60 -9.27 4.03 -17.81
N PRO A 61 -8.29 3.28 -18.37
CA PRO A 61 -8.15 1.86 -18.03
C PRO A 61 -7.67 1.71 -16.57
N ALA A 62 -8.27 0.76 -15.86
CA ALA A 62 -7.76 0.35 -14.55
C ALA A 62 -6.43 -0.40 -14.72
N PRO A 63 -5.36 -0.05 -13.97
CA PRO A 63 -4.13 -0.82 -14.00
C PRO A 63 -4.39 -2.26 -13.54
N VAL A 64 -3.79 -3.22 -14.24
CA VAL A 64 -3.86 -4.64 -13.91
C VAL A 64 -2.54 -5.03 -13.26
N GLU A 65 -2.64 -5.72 -12.13
CA GLU A 65 -1.52 -6.30 -11.40
C GLU A 65 -0.69 -7.23 -12.30
N SER A 66 0.62 -6.99 -12.38
CA SER A 66 1.60 -7.95 -12.90
C SER A 66 2.15 -8.82 -11.76
N GLU A 67 3.10 -9.71 -12.03
CA GLU A 67 3.82 -10.39 -10.95
C GLU A 67 4.38 -9.38 -9.95
N THR A 68 4.10 -9.59 -8.66
CA THR A 68 4.68 -8.82 -7.56
C THR A 68 5.71 -9.69 -6.85
N LEU A 69 6.94 -9.18 -6.78
CA LEU A 69 8.04 -9.76 -6.02
C LEU A 69 8.38 -8.82 -4.86
N TYR A 70 8.64 -9.36 -3.68
CA TYR A 70 9.11 -8.60 -2.52
C TYR A 70 10.51 -9.10 -2.13
N SER A 71 11.40 -8.15 -1.86
CA SER A 71 12.73 -8.40 -1.32
C SER A 71 13.14 -7.24 -0.42
N THR A 72 14.14 -7.49 0.41
CA THR A 72 14.75 -6.50 1.30
C THR A 72 16.23 -6.39 0.97
N ILE A 73 16.77 -5.18 1.04
CA ILE A 73 18.20 -4.93 0.95
C ILE A 73 18.69 -4.35 2.28
N GLU A 74 19.80 -4.89 2.79
CA GLU A 74 20.50 -4.31 3.94
C GLU A 74 21.50 -3.27 3.43
N VAL A 75 21.43 -2.06 3.98
CA VAL A 75 22.37 -0.98 3.66
C VAL A 75 23.20 -0.69 4.91
N ASN A 76 24.52 -0.65 4.75
CA ASN A 76 25.43 -0.39 5.87
C ASN A 76 25.21 1.03 6.43
N ASP A 77 25.10 1.15 7.74
CA ASP A 77 24.93 2.42 8.47
C ASP A 77 25.97 3.49 8.13
N ALA A 78 27.18 3.10 7.68
CA ALA A 78 28.22 4.02 7.23
C ALA A 78 27.79 4.86 6.02
N VAL A 79 26.81 4.40 5.24
CA VAL A 79 26.23 5.12 4.09
C VAL A 79 25.12 6.09 4.53
N LEU A 80 24.55 5.91 5.72
CA LEU A 80 23.44 6.72 6.25
C LEU A 80 23.90 7.96 7.03
N ARG A 81 25.22 8.14 7.21
CA ARG A 81 25.81 9.33 7.83
C ARG A 81 26.23 10.31 6.71
N PRO A 82 25.78 11.58 6.73
CA PRO A 82 26.27 12.59 5.80
C PRO A 82 27.76 12.91 6.00
#